data_AF-A0A1Q6WKK5-F1
#
_entry.id   AF-A0A1Q6WKK5-F1
#
_cell.length_a   1.000
_cell.length_b   1.000
_cell.length_c   1.000
_cell.angle_alpha   90.00
_cell.angle_beta   90.00
_cell.angle_gamma   90.00
#
_symmetry.space_group_name_H-M   'P 1'
#
loop_
_entity.id
_entity.type
_entity.pdbx_description
1 polymer ?
#
loop_
_entity_poly.entity_id
_entity_poly.type
_entity_poly.pdbx_seq_one_letter_code
_entity_poly.pdbx_strand_id
1 'polypeptide(L)'
;MTITLRDLLNDGKVHVLDGAMGTMLYSKGFFLNVCYDELNLKQPKLVQEVHAAYVRAGAEILETNTFGANPVKLGSFGLADDTEKINQAAAELARAASGGQTSVVGAIGPLGVRIEPFGALAREEAFAHFQRQVTGLVAAGRGVDGFILETFSDVDELHEALRAVRSLSDLPVIAQMTIGDDGLTHYGTAPETFAQQLAEWGADVIGVNCSVGPAGVLEAVEKMVKVTDRPISAVPNAGLPKDVGDRKIYLASPEYMASYARRMIEAGARIVGGCCGTTPEHIKKIRDYVASVVPRHQPVVVSREAVAPPAGVAAVPLARRSCFGAKLAAGQLVTSVEIVPPRGVDPAPMFAQCRALKAAGVDAVNVPDGPRAQSRMGALLSSIMIQREVGIETVTHYSCRDRNLLGMLSDVLGAAAAGLRNILIITGDPPKMGPYPDATAVFDIDAIGLTNLVYRLNHGLDPGNNPIGQPTEFAIGVGVNPAAIDLDRELSRFAWKVDAGADFAVTQPVFDPKQLADFLKRVEQFRIPIVAGIWPLVSLRNAEFLANEVPGVSVPETVLARMKQAQEKGKEAALAEGVAIAREMFQQVKGAVQGIQVSAPFGRVEVALEVFGG
;
A
#
# COMPACT_ATOMS: atom_id res chain seq x y z
N MET A 1 -22.43 -18.98 -36.92
CA MET A 1 -22.02 -17.68 -36.35
C MET A 1 -21.33 -17.96 -35.03
N THR A 2 -20.26 -17.24 -34.72
CA THR A 2 -19.57 -17.36 -33.43
C THR A 2 -20.08 -16.27 -32.53
N ILE A 3 -20.41 -16.62 -31.29
CA ILE A 3 -20.89 -15.68 -30.28
C ILE A 3 -19.70 -14.90 -29.72
N THR A 4 -19.75 -13.56 -29.77
CA THR A 4 -18.74 -12.69 -29.15
C THR A 4 -19.27 -12.06 -27.86
N LEU A 5 -18.37 -11.59 -26.98
CA LEU A 5 -18.78 -10.89 -25.76
C LEU A 5 -19.63 -9.66 -26.08
N ARG A 6 -19.26 -8.93 -27.14
CA ARG A 6 -19.99 -7.75 -27.59
C ARG A 6 -21.43 -8.08 -28.00
N ASP A 7 -21.66 -9.24 -28.64
CA ASP A 7 -23.01 -9.69 -28.98
C ASP A 7 -23.85 -9.93 -27.73
N LEU A 8 -23.26 -10.58 -26.71
CA LEU A 8 -23.91 -10.85 -25.43
C LEU A 8 -24.26 -9.54 -24.68
N LEU A 9 -23.32 -8.60 -24.59
CA LEU A 9 -23.56 -7.33 -23.90
C LEU A 9 -24.68 -6.48 -24.53
N ASN A 10 -24.87 -6.61 -25.84
CA ASN A 10 -25.85 -5.81 -26.60
C ASN A 10 -27.24 -6.42 -26.68
N ASP A 11 -27.44 -7.69 -26.32
CA ASP A 11 -28.71 -8.38 -26.52
C ASP A 11 -29.77 -8.09 -25.44
N GLY A 12 -29.37 -7.38 -24.38
CA GLY A 12 -30.27 -6.97 -23.30
C GLY A 12 -30.58 -8.06 -22.27
N LYS A 13 -29.97 -9.25 -22.35
CA LYS A 13 -30.26 -10.39 -21.47
C LYS A 13 -29.24 -10.54 -20.35
N VAL A 14 -29.39 -11.64 -19.61
CA VAL A 14 -28.47 -12.11 -18.58
C VAL A 14 -27.70 -13.29 -19.16
N HIS A 15 -26.39 -13.32 -18.93
CA HIS A 15 -25.52 -14.38 -19.40
C HIS A 15 -24.80 -15.09 -18.26
N VAL A 16 -24.46 -16.35 -18.51
CA VAL A 16 -23.79 -17.22 -17.54
C VAL A 16 -22.30 -17.33 -17.88
N LEU A 17 -21.45 -16.86 -16.97
CA LEU A 17 -20.01 -17.13 -16.96
C LEU A 17 -19.75 -18.55 -16.43
N ASP A 18 -18.60 -19.12 -16.75
CA ASP A 18 -18.20 -20.43 -16.26
C ASP A 18 -17.86 -20.45 -14.75
N GLY A 19 -17.28 -21.57 -14.32
CA GLY A 19 -16.91 -21.83 -12.92
C GLY A 19 -15.40 -21.95 -12.76
N ALA A 20 -14.94 -22.31 -11.56
CA ALA A 20 -13.51 -22.35 -11.25
C ALA A 20 -12.70 -23.33 -12.13
N MET A 21 -11.70 -22.79 -12.83
CA MET A 21 -10.65 -23.58 -13.48
C MET A 21 -9.76 -24.29 -12.45
N GLY A 22 -9.23 -23.55 -11.47
CA GLY A 22 -8.31 -24.09 -10.46
C GLY A 22 -8.91 -25.21 -9.60
N THR A 23 -10.20 -25.12 -9.24
CA THR A 23 -10.91 -26.19 -8.52
C THR A 23 -11.01 -27.47 -9.37
N MET A 24 -11.27 -27.34 -10.67
CA MET A 24 -11.37 -28.48 -11.58
C MET A 24 -10.00 -29.14 -11.82
N LEU A 25 -8.93 -28.34 -11.97
CA LEU A 25 -7.56 -28.86 -12.07
C LEU A 25 -7.12 -29.58 -10.80
N TYR A 26 -7.47 -29.04 -9.63
CA TYR A 26 -7.24 -29.69 -8.35
C TYR A 26 -7.93 -31.04 -8.24
N SER A 27 -9.19 -31.13 -8.65
CA SER A 27 -9.93 -32.40 -8.65
C SER A 27 -9.34 -33.47 -9.59
N LYS A 28 -8.56 -33.03 -10.59
CA LYS A 28 -7.84 -33.89 -11.54
C LYS A 28 -6.39 -34.20 -11.10
N GLY A 29 -5.98 -33.84 -9.89
CA GLY A 29 -4.70 -34.24 -9.30
C GLY A 29 -3.57 -33.21 -9.36
N PHE A 30 -3.85 -31.96 -9.75
CA PHE A 30 -2.85 -30.88 -9.73
C PHE A 30 -3.02 -30.04 -8.47
N PHE A 31 -2.09 -30.13 -7.53
CA PHE A 31 -2.17 -29.41 -6.25
C PHE A 31 -1.60 -27.99 -6.35
N LEU A 32 -1.81 -27.17 -5.32
CA LEU A 32 -1.48 -25.72 -5.32
C LEU A 32 0.02 -25.39 -5.48
N ASN A 33 0.90 -26.39 -5.47
CA ASN A 33 2.34 -26.22 -5.60
C ASN A 33 2.84 -26.25 -7.06
N VAL A 34 1.94 -26.38 -8.05
CA VAL A 34 2.29 -26.31 -9.47
C VAL A 34 1.72 -25.04 -10.12
N CYS A 35 2.33 -24.60 -11.21
CA CYS A 35 1.81 -23.51 -12.02
C CYS A 35 0.64 -24.00 -12.89
N TYR A 36 -0.59 -23.60 -12.56
CA TYR A 36 -1.77 -23.99 -13.34
C TYR A 36 -1.77 -23.38 -14.74
N ASP A 37 -1.20 -22.19 -14.91
CA ASP A 37 -1.06 -21.55 -16.22
C ASP A 37 -0.11 -22.34 -17.14
N GLU A 38 0.91 -23.01 -16.60
CA GLU A 38 1.83 -23.86 -17.38
C GLU A 38 1.11 -25.09 -17.98
N LEU A 39 -0.01 -25.52 -17.37
CA LEU A 39 -0.77 -26.67 -17.85
C LEU A 39 -1.37 -26.45 -19.23
N ASN A 40 -1.50 -25.21 -19.69
CA ASN A 40 -1.84 -24.90 -21.08
C ASN A 40 -0.84 -25.52 -22.07
N LEU A 41 0.44 -25.62 -21.69
CA LEU A 41 1.48 -26.22 -22.52
C LEU A 41 1.71 -27.70 -22.16
N LYS A 42 1.69 -28.04 -20.87
CA LYS A 42 2.03 -29.38 -20.39
C LYS A 42 0.88 -30.38 -20.49
N GLN A 43 -0.35 -29.92 -20.27
CA GLN A 43 -1.56 -30.75 -20.20
C GLN A 43 -2.73 -30.14 -21.00
N PRO A 44 -2.54 -29.77 -22.28
CA PRO A 44 -3.52 -29.00 -23.06
C PRO A 44 -4.88 -29.70 -23.17
N LYS A 45 -4.88 -31.03 -23.35
CA LYS A 45 -6.13 -31.81 -23.44
C LYS A 45 -6.95 -31.71 -22.15
N LEU A 46 -6.28 -31.72 -20.99
CA LEU A 46 -6.94 -31.67 -19.70
C LEU A 46 -7.58 -30.30 -19.45
N VAL A 47 -6.88 -29.21 -19.80
CA VAL A 47 -7.45 -27.85 -19.76
C VAL A 47 -8.65 -27.74 -20.69
N GLN A 48 -8.53 -28.24 -21.93
CA GLN A 48 -9.61 -28.25 -22.91
C GLN A 48 -10.83 -29.06 -22.43
N GLU A 49 -10.61 -30.19 -21.74
CA GLU A 49 -11.69 -30.99 -21.13
C GLU A 49 -12.47 -30.20 -20.07
N VAL A 50 -11.79 -29.38 -19.27
CA VAL A 50 -12.43 -28.54 -18.24
C VAL A 50 -13.30 -27.47 -18.92
N HIS A 51 -12.77 -26.74 -19.90
CA HIS A 51 -13.58 -25.79 -20.67
C HIS A 51 -14.79 -26.46 -21.32
N ALA A 52 -14.59 -27.62 -21.97
CA ALA A 52 -15.68 -28.35 -22.61
C ALA A 52 -16.75 -28.83 -21.61
N ALA A 53 -16.37 -29.07 -20.35
CA ALA A 53 -17.33 -29.40 -19.30
C ALA A 53 -18.22 -28.20 -18.94
N TYR A 54 -17.66 -26.99 -18.89
CA TYR A 54 -18.44 -25.76 -18.67
C TYR A 54 -19.33 -25.39 -19.85
N VAL A 55 -18.86 -25.58 -21.10
CA VAL A 55 -19.70 -25.45 -22.30
C VAL A 55 -20.91 -26.38 -22.22
N ARG A 56 -20.70 -27.67 -21.88
CA ARG A 56 -21.80 -28.64 -21.71
C ARG A 56 -22.73 -28.30 -20.55
N ALA A 57 -22.24 -27.61 -19.53
CA ALA A 57 -23.07 -27.11 -18.43
C ALA A 57 -23.92 -25.90 -18.82
N GLY A 58 -23.66 -25.28 -19.98
CA GLY A 58 -24.41 -24.14 -20.48
C GLY A 58 -23.82 -22.78 -20.09
N ALA A 59 -22.51 -22.72 -19.79
CA ALA A 59 -21.80 -21.45 -19.78
C ALA A 59 -21.88 -20.78 -21.16
N GLU A 60 -22.08 -19.47 -21.21
CA GLU A 60 -22.10 -18.65 -22.42
C GLU A 60 -20.81 -17.87 -22.59
N ILE A 61 -20.08 -17.64 -21.48
CA ILE A 61 -18.77 -16.99 -21.43
C ILE A 61 -17.79 -17.96 -20.75
N LEU A 62 -16.63 -18.18 -21.36
CA LEU A 62 -15.54 -18.98 -20.81
C LEU A 62 -14.33 -18.09 -20.49
N GLU A 63 -13.75 -18.28 -19.32
CA GLU A 63 -12.46 -17.69 -18.95
C GLU A 63 -11.31 -18.54 -19.51
N THR A 64 -10.25 -17.92 -20.03
CA THR A 64 -9.01 -18.63 -20.33
C THR A 64 -8.31 -19.07 -19.05
N ASN A 65 -7.56 -20.17 -19.08
CA ASN A 65 -6.71 -20.58 -17.95
C ASN A 65 -5.45 -19.69 -17.87
N THR A 66 -5.61 -18.42 -17.52
CA THR A 66 -4.53 -17.41 -17.55
C THR A 66 -4.54 -16.47 -16.34
N PHE A 67 -5.30 -16.77 -15.29
CA PHE A 67 -5.39 -15.92 -14.09
C PHE A 67 -4.02 -15.47 -13.55
N GLY A 68 -3.02 -16.37 -13.56
CA GLY A 68 -1.68 -16.12 -13.07
C GLY A 68 -0.62 -15.95 -14.15
N ALA A 69 -0.99 -15.92 -15.43
CA ALA A 69 -0.06 -15.95 -16.56
C ALA A 69 0.60 -14.58 -16.85
N ASN A 70 1.14 -13.93 -15.82
CA ASN A 70 1.92 -12.69 -15.95
C ASN A 70 3.39 -12.92 -15.55
N PRO A 71 4.32 -12.03 -15.98
CA PRO A 71 5.75 -12.22 -15.74
C PRO A 71 6.14 -12.38 -14.26
N VAL A 72 5.42 -11.72 -13.34
CA VAL A 72 5.73 -11.74 -11.90
C VAL A 72 5.41 -13.13 -11.32
N LYS A 73 4.19 -13.62 -11.52
CA LYS A 73 3.75 -14.93 -11.05
C LYS A 73 4.43 -16.08 -11.78
N LEU A 74 4.65 -15.98 -13.08
CA LEU A 74 5.39 -16.99 -13.84
C LEU A 74 6.88 -17.01 -13.47
N GLY A 75 7.44 -15.86 -13.07
CA GLY A 75 8.82 -15.73 -12.61
C GLY A 75 9.15 -16.63 -11.41
N SER A 76 8.22 -16.83 -10.47
CA SER A 76 8.45 -17.74 -9.34
C SER A 76 8.59 -19.22 -9.76
N PHE A 77 8.21 -19.56 -10.98
CA PHE A 77 8.38 -20.89 -11.57
C PHE A 77 9.46 -20.94 -12.67
N GLY A 78 10.19 -19.84 -12.90
CA GLY A 78 11.18 -19.74 -13.97
C GLY A 78 10.56 -19.66 -15.38
N LEU A 79 9.31 -19.21 -15.49
CA LEU A 79 8.52 -19.19 -16.75
C LEU A 79 8.22 -17.76 -17.25
N ALA A 80 8.86 -16.73 -16.70
CA ALA A 80 8.58 -15.33 -17.08
C ALA A 80 8.78 -15.06 -18.59
N ASP A 81 9.73 -15.74 -19.22
CA ASP A 81 10.00 -15.60 -20.67
C ASP A 81 8.98 -16.33 -21.54
N ASP A 82 8.23 -17.29 -20.98
CA ASP A 82 7.16 -18.02 -21.67
C ASP A 82 5.78 -17.34 -21.53
N THR A 83 5.71 -16.13 -20.95
CA THR A 83 4.45 -15.40 -20.68
C THR A 83 3.51 -15.34 -21.88
N GLU A 84 3.96 -14.79 -23.01
CA GLU A 84 3.14 -14.61 -24.21
C GLU A 84 2.70 -15.96 -24.78
N LYS A 85 3.60 -16.94 -24.79
CA LYS A 85 3.37 -18.28 -25.31
C LYS A 85 2.33 -19.06 -24.50
N ILE A 86 2.39 -18.96 -23.17
CA ILE A 86 1.40 -19.59 -22.27
C ILE A 86 0.01 -18.99 -22.51
N ASN A 87 -0.08 -17.66 -22.56
CA ASN A 87 -1.34 -16.95 -22.80
C ASN A 87 -1.93 -17.26 -24.17
N GLN A 88 -1.10 -17.30 -25.21
CA GLN A 88 -1.53 -17.67 -26.56
C GLN A 88 -2.12 -19.09 -26.59
N ALA A 89 -1.40 -20.08 -26.02
CA ALA A 89 -1.86 -21.45 -25.96
C ALA A 89 -3.19 -21.58 -25.19
N ALA A 90 -3.33 -20.86 -24.08
CA ALA A 90 -4.56 -20.86 -23.28
C ALA A 90 -5.77 -20.35 -24.08
N ALA A 91 -5.61 -19.25 -24.82
CA ALA A 91 -6.66 -18.70 -25.68
C ALA A 91 -7.06 -19.67 -26.79
N GLU A 92 -6.09 -20.36 -27.41
CA GLU A 92 -6.35 -21.38 -28.44
C GLU A 92 -7.13 -22.58 -27.88
N LEU A 93 -6.79 -23.05 -26.66
CA LEU A 93 -7.48 -24.17 -26.00
C LEU A 93 -8.92 -23.83 -25.64
N ALA A 94 -9.15 -22.67 -25.03
CA ALA A 94 -10.50 -22.21 -24.68
C ALA A 94 -11.35 -22.02 -25.94
N ARG A 95 -10.77 -21.48 -27.02
CA ARG A 95 -11.44 -21.34 -28.31
C ARG A 95 -11.80 -22.68 -28.93
N ALA A 96 -10.88 -23.64 -28.92
CA ALA A 96 -11.13 -24.98 -29.44
C ALA A 96 -12.25 -25.68 -28.65
N ALA A 97 -12.30 -25.51 -27.32
CA ALA A 97 -13.37 -26.06 -26.49
C ALA A 97 -14.73 -25.37 -26.72
N SER A 98 -14.74 -24.06 -26.94
CA SER A 98 -15.96 -23.29 -27.25
C SER A 98 -16.67 -23.82 -28.49
N GLY A 99 -15.92 -24.21 -29.54
CA GLY A 99 -16.51 -24.60 -30.82
C GLY A 99 -17.37 -23.50 -31.46
N GLY A 100 -17.19 -22.25 -31.01
CA GLY A 100 -17.97 -21.09 -31.40
C GLY A 100 -19.36 -20.96 -30.75
N GLN A 101 -19.67 -21.81 -29.77
CA GLN A 101 -20.93 -21.80 -29.01
C GLN A 101 -20.90 -20.84 -27.81
N THR A 102 -19.72 -20.42 -27.38
CA THR A 102 -19.51 -19.54 -26.24
C THR A 102 -18.50 -18.44 -26.58
N SER A 103 -18.64 -17.29 -25.92
CA SER A 103 -17.64 -16.23 -25.94
C SER A 103 -16.44 -16.64 -25.08
N VAL A 104 -15.23 -16.37 -25.53
CA VAL A 104 -13.99 -16.65 -24.78
C VAL A 104 -13.38 -15.33 -24.31
N VAL A 105 -13.14 -15.17 -23.01
CA VAL A 105 -12.52 -13.96 -22.44
C VAL A 105 -11.15 -14.27 -21.84
N GLY A 106 -10.20 -13.37 -22.08
CA GLY A 106 -8.86 -13.43 -21.51
C GLY A 106 -8.87 -13.09 -20.03
N ALA A 107 -8.65 -14.08 -19.16
CA ALA A 107 -8.60 -13.90 -17.72
C ALA A 107 -7.25 -13.33 -17.27
N ILE A 108 -7.29 -12.22 -16.53
CA ILE A 108 -6.13 -11.52 -15.99
C ILE A 108 -6.37 -11.29 -14.51
N GLY A 109 -5.57 -11.93 -13.66
CA GLY A 109 -5.55 -11.68 -12.22
C GLY A 109 -4.46 -10.70 -11.78
N PRO A 110 -4.41 -10.32 -10.50
CA PRO A 110 -3.39 -9.42 -9.97
C PRO A 110 -1.97 -10.01 -10.09
N LEU A 111 -0.95 -9.17 -10.09
CA LEU A 111 0.47 -9.56 -10.13
C LEU A 111 0.89 -10.29 -8.85
N GLY A 112 0.15 -10.11 -7.75
CA GLY A 112 0.48 -10.69 -6.44
C GLY A 112 1.57 -9.92 -5.71
N VAL A 113 1.90 -8.71 -6.17
CA VAL A 113 2.79 -7.75 -5.53
C VAL A 113 2.08 -6.41 -5.43
N ARG A 114 2.44 -5.60 -4.43
CA ARG A 114 1.90 -4.25 -4.30
C ARG A 114 2.57 -3.30 -5.30
N ILE A 115 1.79 -2.40 -5.86
CA ILE A 115 2.26 -1.33 -6.73
C ILE A 115 2.25 0.02 -5.99
N GLU A 116 2.86 1.04 -6.58
CA GLU A 116 2.79 2.42 -6.07
C GLU A 116 1.33 2.91 -5.86
N PRO A 117 1.03 3.57 -4.73
CA PRO A 117 1.98 4.15 -3.78
C PRO A 117 2.37 3.25 -2.61
N PHE A 118 1.77 2.06 -2.49
CA PHE A 118 1.92 1.19 -1.30
C PHE A 118 2.99 0.10 -1.44
N GLY A 119 3.46 -0.15 -2.66
CA GLY A 119 4.44 -1.17 -2.97
C GLY A 119 5.66 -0.65 -3.74
N ALA A 120 6.63 -1.55 -3.95
CA ALA A 120 7.92 -1.21 -4.56
C ALA A 120 7.92 -1.27 -6.09
N LEU A 121 6.88 -1.87 -6.71
CA LEU A 121 6.75 -1.96 -8.17
C LEU A 121 6.10 -0.67 -8.69
N ALA A 122 6.73 -0.02 -9.66
CA ALA A 122 6.17 1.19 -10.25
C ALA A 122 4.90 0.90 -11.04
N ARG A 123 3.99 1.87 -11.13
CA ARG A 123 2.74 1.69 -11.92
C ARG A 123 3.02 1.34 -13.37
N GLU A 124 4.01 1.99 -13.98
CA GLU A 124 4.41 1.74 -15.36
C GLU A 124 5.08 0.36 -15.55
N GLU A 125 5.76 -0.17 -14.52
CA GLU A 125 6.26 -1.54 -14.56
C GLU A 125 5.11 -2.56 -14.49
N ALA A 126 4.12 -2.31 -13.63
CA ALA A 126 2.92 -3.13 -13.55
C ALA A 126 2.14 -3.13 -14.88
N PHE A 127 1.95 -1.95 -15.47
CA PHE A 127 1.40 -1.78 -16.82
C PHE A 127 2.15 -2.64 -17.85
N ALA A 128 3.49 -2.58 -17.88
CA ALA A 128 4.31 -3.36 -18.81
C ALA A 128 4.16 -4.87 -18.60
N HIS A 129 4.04 -5.33 -17.35
CA HIS A 129 3.78 -6.74 -17.04
C HIS A 129 2.41 -7.22 -17.56
N PHE A 130 1.35 -6.44 -17.34
CA PHE A 130 0.03 -6.75 -17.91
C PHE A 130 0.05 -6.68 -19.44
N GLN A 131 0.79 -5.75 -20.04
CA GLN A 131 0.90 -5.62 -21.49
C GLN A 131 1.45 -6.89 -22.14
N ARG A 132 2.44 -7.55 -21.52
CA ARG A 132 2.96 -8.85 -22.00
C ARG A 132 1.89 -9.94 -21.97
N GLN A 133 1.11 -10.02 -20.90
CA GLN A 133 0.01 -10.98 -20.79
C GLN A 133 -1.04 -10.75 -21.88
N VAL A 134 -1.49 -9.50 -22.05
CA VAL A 134 -2.46 -9.10 -23.08
C VAL A 134 -1.93 -9.42 -24.47
N THR A 135 -0.64 -9.16 -24.74
CA THR A 135 0.01 -9.47 -26.02
C THR A 135 -0.15 -10.95 -26.40
N GLY A 136 0.07 -11.87 -25.46
CA GLY A 136 -0.15 -13.30 -25.71
C GLY A 136 -1.61 -13.66 -25.97
N LEU A 137 -2.54 -13.07 -25.22
CA LEU A 137 -3.98 -13.32 -25.36
C LEU A 137 -4.55 -12.84 -26.70
N VAL A 138 -4.01 -11.75 -27.26
CA VAL A 138 -4.41 -11.24 -28.58
C VAL A 138 -3.70 -11.94 -29.74
N ALA A 139 -2.52 -12.52 -29.53
CA ALA A 139 -1.71 -13.14 -30.58
C ALA A 139 -2.28 -14.46 -31.13
N ALA A 140 -3.18 -15.12 -30.40
CA ALA A 140 -3.86 -16.32 -30.88
C ALA A 140 -4.64 -16.02 -32.17
N GLY A 141 -4.72 -16.96 -33.12
CA GLY A 141 -5.18 -16.66 -34.50
C GLY A 141 -6.51 -15.90 -34.62
N ARG A 142 -7.50 -16.20 -33.76
CA ARG A 142 -8.75 -15.42 -33.62
C ARG A 142 -8.81 -14.59 -32.32
N GLY A 143 -7.83 -14.75 -31.44
CA GLY A 143 -7.79 -14.13 -30.13
C GLY A 143 -8.97 -14.51 -29.24
N VAL A 144 -9.06 -13.79 -28.13
CA VAL A 144 -10.21 -13.74 -27.24
C VAL A 144 -11.30 -12.81 -27.79
N ASP A 145 -12.53 -12.93 -27.32
CA ASP A 145 -13.66 -12.05 -27.66
C ASP A 145 -13.79 -10.85 -26.70
N GLY A 146 -12.97 -10.81 -25.66
CA GLY A 146 -12.96 -9.81 -24.58
C GLY A 146 -11.95 -10.16 -23.51
N PHE A 147 -11.91 -9.37 -22.45
CA PHE A 147 -11.05 -9.60 -21.29
C PHE A 147 -11.86 -9.58 -20.00
N ILE A 148 -11.37 -10.30 -19.00
CA ILE A 148 -11.87 -10.22 -17.63
C ILE A 148 -10.70 -9.96 -16.70
N LEU A 149 -10.73 -8.81 -16.03
CA LEU A 149 -9.80 -8.44 -14.98
C LEU A 149 -10.45 -8.86 -13.67
N GLU A 150 -9.93 -9.91 -13.03
CA GLU A 150 -10.61 -10.57 -11.91
C GLU A 150 -9.77 -10.65 -10.64
N THR A 151 -10.45 -10.65 -9.50
CA THR A 151 -9.85 -10.84 -8.17
C THR A 151 -8.83 -9.76 -7.77
N PHE A 152 -8.98 -8.54 -8.30
CA PHE A 152 -8.17 -7.41 -7.84
C PHE A 152 -8.67 -6.90 -6.49
N SER A 153 -7.74 -6.66 -5.57
CA SER A 153 -8.04 -5.99 -4.30
C SER A 153 -7.62 -4.52 -4.31
N ASP A 154 -6.62 -4.17 -5.13
CA ASP A 154 -6.13 -2.83 -5.36
C ASP A 154 -6.78 -2.23 -6.62
N VAL A 155 -7.43 -1.08 -6.48
CA VAL A 155 -8.11 -0.39 -7.58
C VAL A 155 -7.09 0.22 -8.55
N ASP A 156 -5.94 0.69 -8.06
CA ASP A 156 -4.88 1.23 -8.91
C ASP A 156 -4.22 0.12 -9.73
N GLU A 157 -4.03 -1.07 -9.15
CA GLU A 157 -3.47 -2.23 -9.89
C GLU A 157 -4.40 -2.68 -11.01
N LEU A 158 -5.71 -2.72 -10.74
CA LEU A 158 -6.72 -3.00 -11.78
C LEU A 158 -6.66 -1.93 -12.88
N HIS A 159 -6.52 -0.66 -12.53
CA HIS A 159 -6.41 0.41 -13.52
C HIS A 159 -5.25 0.19 -14.49
N GLU A 160 -4.08 -0.21 -14.00
CA GLU A 160 -2.92 -0.51 -14.86
C GLU A 160 -3.18 -1.73 -15.76
N ALA A 161 -3.88 -2.75 -15.28
CA ALA A 161 -4.32 -3.87 -16.12
C ALA A 161 -5.32 -3.43 -17.21
N LEU A 162 -6.28 -2.57 -16.87
CA LEU A 162 -7.24 -2.01 -17.83
C LEU A 162 -6.55 -1.13 -18.88
N ARG A 163 -5.60 -0.28 -18.45
CA ARG A 163 -4.76 0.51 -19.35
C ARG A 163 -3.99 -0.40 -20.32
N ALA A 164 -3.39 -1.48 -19.82
CA ALA A 164 -2.66 -2.42 -20.65
C ALA A 164 -3.55 -3.07 -21.71
N VAL A 165 -4.76 -3.52 -21.35
CA VAL A 165 -5.75 -4.03 -22.31
C VAL A 165 -6.10 -2.99 -23.36
N ARG A 166 -6.45 -1.77 -22.93
CA ARG A 166 -6.84 -0.67 -23.84
C ARG A 166 -5.71 -0.20 -24.76
N SER A 167 -4.46 -0.36 -24.33
CA SER A 167 -3.30 -0.01 -25.17
C SER A 167 -3.11 -0.95 -26.38
N LEU A 168 -3.69 -2.15 -26.35
CA LEU A 168 -3.51 -3.18 -27.37
C LEU A 168 -4.83 -3.66 -28.02
N SER A 169 -5.99 -3.33 -27.44
CA SER A 169 -7.28 -3.86 -27.89
C SER A 169 -8.49 -3.00 -27.51
N ASP A 170 -9.45 -2.91 -28.43
CA ASP A 170 -10.78 -2.32 -28.23
C ASP A 170 -11.87 -3.35 -27.86
N LEU A 171 -11.48 -4.60 -27.58
CA LEU A 171 -12.42 -5.63 -27.17
C LEU A 171 -13.05 -5.31 -25.80
N PRO A 172 -14.29 -5.77 -25.53
CA PRO A 172 -14.96 -5.44 -24.28
C PRO A 172 -14.23 -6.01 -23.05
N VAL A 173 -14.26 -5.29 -21.94
CA VAL A 173 -13.59 -5.64 -20.68
C VAL A 173 -14.60 -5.74 -19.54
N ILE A 174 -14.55 -6.87 -18.84
CA ILE A 174 -15.21 -7.09 -17.56
C ILE A 174 -14.18 -6.79 -16.46
N ALA A 175 -14.43 -5.79 -15.61
CA ALA A 175 -13.54 -5.42 -14.52
C ALA A 175 -14.16 -5.80 -13.17
N GLN A 176 -13.50 -6.65 -12.40
CA GLN A 176 -14.00 -7.15 -11.12
C GLN A 176 -13.02 -6.91 -9.99
N MET A 177 -13.57 -6.43 -8.88
CA MET A 177 -12.87 -6.33 -7.60
C MET A 177 -13.25 -7.53 -6.71
N THR A 178 -12.45 -7.80 -5.68
CA THR A 178 -12.79 -8.74 -4.63
C THR A 178 -12.93 -8.04 -3.27
N ILE A 179 -13.84 -8.53 -2.43
CA ILE A 179 -14.20 -7.93 -1.15
C ILE A 179 -14.09 -8.95 -0.01
N GLY A 180 -13.84 -8.49 1.21
CA GLY A 180 -13.84 -9.29 2.43
C GLY A 180 -15.22 -9.44 3.05
N ASP A 181 -15.27 -10.13 4.19
CA ASP A 181 -16.51 -10.36 4.96
C ASP A 181 -17.11 -9.05 5.52
N ASP A 182 -16.32 -7.98 5.59
CA ASP A 182 -16.76 -6.62 5.94
C ASP A 182 -17.41 -5.87 4.76
N GLY A 183 -17.42 -6.48 3.57
CA GLY A 183 -17.99 -5.91 2.36
C GLY A 183 -17.09 -4.88 1.66
N LEU A 184 -15.83 -4.74 2.08
CA LEU A 184 -14.86 -3.81 1.52
C LEU A 184 -13.73 -4.56 0.80
N THR A 185 -13.01 -3.91 -0.11
CA THR A 185 -11.77 -4.50 -0.65
C THR A 185 -10.71 -4.63 0.45
N HIS A 186 -9.63 -5.36 0.21
CA HIS A 186 -8.53 -5.48 1.18
C HIS A 186 -7.98 -4.11 1.67
N TYR A 187 -8.08 -3.07 0.83
CA TYR A 187 -7.65 -1.71 1.16
C TYR A 187 -8.78 -0.81 1.70
N GLY A 188 -9.95 -1.38 2.00
CA GLY A 188 -11.08 -0.66 2.60
C GLY A 188 -11.98 0.06 1.59
N THR A 189 -11.81 -0.17 0.28
CA THR A 189 -12.63 0.52 -0.74
C THR A 189 -14.03 -0.10 -0.79
N ALA A 190 -15.06 0.74 -0.70
CA ALA A 190 -16.45 0.30 -0.78
C ALA A 190 -16.88 -0.04 -2.23
N PRO A 191 -17.84 -0.97 -2.42
CA PRO A 191 -18.37 -1.34 -3.74
C PRO A 191 -18.85 -0.18 -4.59
N GLU A 192 -19.50 0.80 -3.98
CA GLU A 192 -19.99 2.00 -4.65
C GLU A 192 -18.84 2.82 -5.24
N THR A 193 -17.73 2.91 -4.50
CA THR A 193 -16.57 3.73 -4.87
C THR A 193 -15.84 3.11 -6.07
N PHE A 194 -15.46 1.83 -5.99
CA PHE A 194 -14.78 1.21 -7.12
C PHE A 194 -15.71 1.04 -8.32
N ALA A 195 -17.01 0.85 -8.13
CA ALA A 195 -17.96 0.74 -9.25
C ALA A 195 -17.97 2.00 -10.12
N GLN A 196 -17.97 3.19 -9.49
CA GLN A 196 -17.90 4.46 -10.19
C GLN A 196 -16.56 4.62 -10.91
N GLN A 197 -15.44 4.35 -10.23
CA GLN A 197 -14.09 4.47 -10.81
C GLN A 197 -13.92 3.59 -12.05
N LEU A 198 -14.30 2.31 -11.96
CA LEU A 198 -14.21 1.37 -13.07
C LEU A 198 -15.07 1.79 -14.27
N ALA A 199 -16.27 2.31 -14.01
CA ALA A 199 -17.13 2.85 -15.05
C ALA A 199 -16.53 4.09 -15.73
N GLU A 200 -15.94 5.01 -14.94
CA GLU A 200 -15.25 6.20 -15.45
C GLU A 200 -14.03 5.86 -16.31
N TRP A 201 -13.28 4.81 -15.95
CA TRP A 201 -12.12 4.34 -16.72
C TRP A 201 -12.49 3.55 -17.98
N GLY A 202 -13.78 3.29 -18.21
CA GLY A 202 -14.25 2.69 -19.45
C GLY A 202 -14.30 1.17 -19.46
N ALA A 203 -14.47 0.51 -18.30
CA ALA A 203 -14.81 -0.91 -18.24
C ALA A 203 -16.25 -1.14 -18.75
N ASP A 204 -16.44 -2.07 -19.70
CA ASP A 204 -17.74 -2.34 -20.33
C ASP A 204 -18.72 -3.03 -19.38
N VAL A 205 -18.19 -3.84 -18.47
CA VAL A 205 -18.94 -4.48 -17.37
C VAL A 205 -18.10 -4.32 -16.11
N ILE A 206 -18.76 -4.07 -14.98
CA ILE A 206 -18.08 -3.98 -13.68
C ILE A 206 -18.65 -5.02 -12.72
N GLY A 207 -17.89 -5.48 -11.73
CA GLY A 207 -18.39 -6.55 -10.88
C GLY A 207 -17.57 -6.87 -9.66
N VAL A 208 -18.00 -7.95 -9.02
CA VAL A 208 -17.33 -8.54 -7.86
C VAL A 208 -17.22 -10.06 -8.02
N ASN A 209 -16.05 -10.58 -7.67
CA ASN A 209 -15.80 -12.02 -7.67
C ASN A 209 -14.96 -12.47 -6.47
N CYS A 210 -14.98 -13.78 -6.21
CA CYS A 210 -14.13 -14.45 -5.22
C CYS A 210 -14.29 -13.94 -3.76
N SER A 211 -13.37 -14.37 -2.90
CA SER A 211 -13.23 -14.11 -1.45
C SER A 211 -14.43 -14.49 -0.57
N VAL A 212 -15.62 -13.96 -0.86
CA VAL A 212 -16.86 -14.20 -0.12
C VAL A 212 -17.82 -15.12 -0.87
N GLY A 213 -18.77 -15.68 -0.13
CA GLY A 213 -19.85 -16.48 -0.69
C GLY A 213 -20.95 -15.63 -1.35
N PRO A 214 -22.04 -16.28 -1.79
CA PRO A 214 -23.11 -15.61 -2.54
C PRO A 214 -23.83 -14.47 -1.81
N ALA A 215 -23.87 -14.51 -0.48
CA ALA A 215 -24.50 -13.44 0.32
C ALA A 215 -23.72 -12.12 0.24
N GLY A 216 -22.40 -12.16 0.50
CA GLY A 216 -21.55 -10.96 0.43
C GLY A 216 -21.52 -10.36 -0.98
N VAL A 217 -21.45 -11.20 -2.02
CA VAL A 217 -21.53 -10.72 -3.41
C VAL A 217 -22.88 -10.07 -3.72
N LEU A 218 -23.99 -10.62 -3.22
CA LEU A 218 -25.31 -10.02 -3.43
C LEU A 218 -25.41 -8.63 -2.78
N GLU A 219 -24.92 -8.48 -1.55
CA GLU A 219 -24.90 -7.19 -0.85
C GLU A 219 -24.06 -6.15 -1.62
N ALA A 220 -22.94 -6.56 -2.20
CA ALA A 220 -22.14 -5.69 -3.05
C ALA A 220 -22.87 -5.30 -4.34
N VAL A 221 -23.56 -6.25 -5.01
CA VAL A 221 -24.37 -5.96 -6.20
C VAL A 221 -25.45 -4.92 -5.88
N GLU A 222 -26.20 -5.08 -4.78
CA GLU A 222 -27.25 -4.15 -4.34
C GLU A 222 -26.73 -2.73 -4.04
N LYS A 223 -25.45 -2.60 -3.69
CA LYS A 223 -24.76 -1.31 -3.54
C LYS A 223 -24.33 -0.74 -4.89
N MET A 224 -23.67 -1.54 -5.72
CA MET A 224 -23.11 -1.10 -7.00
C MET A 224 -24.18 -0.65 -8.00
N VAL A 225 -25.34 -1.34 -8.08
CA VAL A 225 -26.43 -0.98 -9.01
C VAL A 225 -27.00 0.42 -8.79
N LYS A 226 -26.75 1.04 -7.62
CA LYS A 226 -27.26 2.37 -7.29
C LYS A 226 -26.39 3.50 -7.84
N VAL A 227 -25.16 3.21 -8.28
CA VAL A 227 -24.15 4.22 -8.58
C VAL A 227 -23.57 4.15 -9.99
N THR A 228 -24.05 3.22 -10.82
CA THR A 228 -23.55 3.00 -12.18
C THR A 228 -24.66 2.52 -13.11
N ASP A 229 -24.52 2.82 -14.40
CA ASP A 229 -25.37 2.31 -15.47
C ASP A 229 -24.72 1.11 -16.22
N ARG A 230 -23.46 0.80 -15.91
CA ARG A 230 -22.75 -0.32 -16.51
C ARG A 230 -23.39 -1.65 -16.09
N PRO A 231 -23.48 -2.65 -16.99
CA PRO A 231 -23.87 -4.00 -16.62
C PRO A 231 -23.01 -4.53 -15.47
N ILE A 232 -23.64 -5.24 -14.53
CA ILE A 232 -22.95 -5.80 -13.36
C ILE A 232 -22.67 -7.29 -13.53
N SER A 233 -21.45 -7.70 -13.23
CA SER A 233 -21.02 -9.10 -13.10
C SER A 233 -20.92 -9.54 -11.64
N ALA A 234 -21.45 -10.72 -11.30
CA ALA A 234 -21.48 -11.26 -9.95
C ALA A 234 -21.05 -12.73 -9.93
N VAL A 235 -19.85 -13.01 -9.38
CA VAL A 235 -19.18 -14.31 -9.52
C VAL A 235 -18.65 -14.81 -8.16
N PRO A 236 -19.55 -15.25 -7.24
CA PRO A 236 -19.18 -15.64 -5.88
C PRO A 236 -18.43 -16.98 -5.80
N ASN A 237 -17.74 -17.21 -4.68
CA ASN A 237 -17.28 -18.56 -4.30
C ASN A 237 -18.46 -19.47 -3.96
N ALA A 238 -18.26 -20.80 -4.00
CA ALA A 238 -19.21 -21.79 -3.50
C ALA A 238 -19.25 -21.84 -1.94
N GLY A 239 -19.52 -20.69 -1.34
CA GLY A 239 -19.43 -20.45 0.10
C GLY A 239 -18.02 -20.09 0.55
N LEU A 240 -17.84 -19.91 1.85
CA LEU A 240 -16.52 -19.71 2.45
C LEU A 240 -15.78 -21.06 2.51
N PRO A 241 -14.46 -21.08 2.27
CA PRO A 241 -13.68 -22.30 2.39
C PRO A 241 -13.70 -22.79 3.85
N LYS A 242 -13.97 -24.07 4.07
CA LYS A 242 -13.84 -24.71 5.38
C LYS A 242 -12.69 -25.70 5.37
N ASP A 243 -11.90 -25.71 6.44
CA ASP A 243 -10.88 -26.72 6.65
C ASP A 243 -11.55 -28.04 7.07
N VAL A 244 -11.36 -29.09 6.26
CA VAL A 244 -11.81 -30.46 6.53
C VAL A 244 -10.60 -31.37 6.39
N GLY A 245 -9.92 -31.64 7.51
CA GLY A 245 -8.58 -32.24 7.51
C GLY A 245 -7.57 -31.28 6.88
N ASP A 246 -6.70 -31.77 5.99
CA ASP A 246 -5.69 -30.97 5.28
C ASP A 246 -6.23 -30.32 3.99
N ARG A 247 -7.56 -30.25 3.83
CA ARG A 247 -8.21 -29.76 2.60
C ARG A 247 -9.15 -28.59 2.89
N LYS A 248 -9.08 -27.56 2.05
CA LYS A 248 -10.10 -26.52 1.97
C LYS A 248 -11.25 -26.99 1.09
N ILE A 249 -12.43 -27.16 1.67
CA ILE A 249 -13.65 -27.59 0.97
C ILE A 249 -14.66 -26.45 0.94
N TYR A 250 -15.25 -26.23 -0.24
CA TYR A 250 -16.37 -25.33 -0.44
C TYR A 250 -17.68 -26.12 -0.33
N LEU A 251 -18.59 -25.66 0.52
CA LEU A 251 -19.77 -26.45 0.94
C LEU A 251 -21.09 -25.93 0.39
N ALA A 252 -21.11 -24.82 -0.36
CA ALA A 252 -22.35 -24.37 -0.98
C ALA A 252 -22.77 -25.36 -2.07
N SER A 253 -24.03 -25.78 -2.06
CA SER A 253 -24.55 -26.67 -3.08
C SER A 253 -24.85 -25.92 -4.40
N PRO A 254 -24.91 -26.64 -5.53
CA PRO A 254 -25.39 -26.12 -6.80
C PRO A 254 -26.74 -25.38 -6.71
N GLU A 255 -27.71 -25.93 -5.97
CA GLU A 255 -29.02 -25.31 -5.75
C GLU A 255 -28.92 -23.99 -4.98
N TYR A 256 -28.07 -23.94 -3.95
CA TYR A 256 -27.87 -22.74 -3.16
C TYR A 256 -27.25 -21.63 -4.02
N MET A 257 -26.20 -21.94 -4.77
CA MET A 257 -25.56 -21.01 -5.70
C MET A 257 -26.55 -20.48 -6.73
N ALA A 258 -27.36 -21.35 -7.35
CA ALA A 258 -28.36 -20.97 -8.34
C ALA A 258 -29.46 -20.07 -7.75
N SER A 259 -29.91 -20.33 -6.52
CA SER A 259 -30.89 -19.48 -5.84
C SER A 259 -30.39 -18.05 -5.61
N TYR A 260 -29.09 -17.89 -5.31
CA TYR A 260 -28.47 -16.57 -5.16
C TYR A 260 -28.18 -15.90 -6.50
N ALA A 261 -27.79 -16.64 -7.53
CA ALA A 261 -27.65 -16.09 -8.88
C ALA A 261 -28.97 -15.43 -9.33
N ARG A 262 -30.11 -16.08 -9.06
CA ARG A 262 -31.42 -15.47 -9.29
C ARG A 262 -31.61 -14.16 -8.51
N ARG A 263 -31.27 -14.12 -7.22
CA ARG A 263 -31.36 -12.90 -6.39
C ARG A 263 -30.46 -11.78 -6.91
N MET A 264 -29.25 -12.11 -7.36
CA MET A 264 -28.32 -11.14 -7.95
C MET A 264 -28.90 -10.56 -9.25
N ILE A 265 -29.53 -11.38 -10.09
CA ILE A 265 -30.23 -10.92 -11.30
C ILE A 265 -31.41 -10.01 -10.94
N GLU A 266 -32.21 -10.39 -9.94
CA GLU A 266 -33.31 -9.57 -9.44
C GLU A 266 -32.81 -8.23 -8.86
N ALA A 267 -31.60 -8.20 -8.28
CA ALA A 267 -30.93 -6.99 -7.81
C ALA A 267 -30.35 -6.14 -8.95
N GLY A 268 -30.08 -6.72 -10.13
CA GLY A 268 -29.63 -6.01 -11.33
C GLY A 268 -28.37 -6.57 -12.01
N ALA A 269 -27.82 -7.70 -11.55
CA ALA A 269 -26.71 -8.37 -12.22
C ALA A 269 -27.10 -8.87 -13.62
N ARG A 270 -26.17 -8.75 -14.57
CA ARG A 270 -26.33 -9.12 -15.98
C ARG A 270 -25.38 -10.23 -16.41
N ILE A 271 -24.31 -10.44 -15.67
CA ILE A 271 -23.46 -11.62 -15.81
C ILE A 271 -23.40 -12.30 -14.45
N VAL A 272 -23.69 -13.60 -14.41
CA VAL A 272 -23.59 -14.42 -13.20
C VAL A 272 -22.75 -15.66 -13.48
N GLY A 273 -21.99 -16.13 -12.50
CA GLY A 273 -21.14 -17.30 -12.66
C GLY A 273 -20.68 -17.87 -11.34
N GLY A 274 -19.53 -18.54 -11.35
CA GLY A 274 -18.93 -19.10 -10.16
C GLY A 274 -17.42 -18.91 -10.09
N CYS A 275 -16.91 -18.58 -8.90
CA CYS A 275 -15.47 -18.58 -8.64
C CYS A 275 -15.07 -19.86 -7.88
N CYS A 276 -14.20 -19.77 -6.88
CA CYS A 276 -13.61 -20.94 -6.22
C CYS A 276 -14.66 -21.89 -5.62
N GLY A 277 -14.47 -23.19 -5.83
CA GLY A 277 -15.38 -24.24 -5.37
C GLY A 277 -16.55 -24.53 -6.33
N THR A 278 -16.80 -23.67 -7.31
CA THR A 278 -17.86 -23.92 -8.31
C THR A 278 -17.41 -24.92 -9.36
N THR A 279 -18.37 -25.71 -9.85
CA THR A 279 -18.14 -26.84 -10.77
C THR A 279 -19.16 -26.78 -11.91
N PRO A 280 -19.03 -27.60 -12.97
CA PRO A 280 -20.03 -27.67 -14.04
C PRO A 280 -21.46 -27.96 -13.54
N GLU A 281 -21.62 -28.65 -12.40
CA GLU A 281 -22.94 -28.88 -11.80
C GLU A 281 -23.56 -27.57 -11.27
N HIS A 282 -22.76 -26.70 -10.67
CA HIS A 282 -23.18 -25.37 -10.23
C HIS A 282 -23.61 -24.52 -11.41
N ILE A 283 -22.79 -24.46 -12.46
CA ILE A 283 -23.08 -23.66 -13.66
C ILE A 283 -24.36 -24.13 -14.36
N LYS A 284 -24.57 -25.45 -14.45
CA LYS A 284 -25.82 -26.00 -14.99
C LYS A 284 -27.04 -25.54 -14.22
N LYS A 285 -26.99 -25.60 -12.89
CA LYS A 285 -28.11 -25.13 -12.04
C LYS A 285 -28.32 -23.62 -12.16
N ILE A 286 -27.26 -22.83 -12.22
CA ILE A 286 -27.35 -21.38 -12.47
C ILE A 286 -28.06 -21.14 -13.81
N ARG A 287 -27.62 -21.80 -14.89
CA ARG A 287 -28.20 -21.67 -16.24
C ARG A 287 -29.67 -22.05 -16.32
N ASP A 288 -30.07 -23.13 -15.65
CA ASP A 288 -31.47 -23.57 -15.57
C ASP A 288 -32.35 -22.49 -14.92
N TYR A 289 -31.83 -21.81 -13.88
CA TYR A 289 -32.54 -20.71 -13.21
C TYR A 289 -32.55 -19.43 -14.05
N VAL A 290 -31.42 -19.03 -14.65
CA VAL A 290 -31.35 -17.81 -15.49
C VAL A 290 -32.35 -17.87 -16.64
N ALA A 291 -32.55 -19.04 -17.25
CA ALA A 291 -33.53 -19.24 -18.33
C ALA A 291 -34.98 -18.90 -17.93
N SER A 292 -35.29 -18.79 -16.64
CA SER A 292 -36.62 -18.54 -16.10
C SER A 292 -36.89 -17.09 -15.65
N VAL A 293 -35.90 -16.18 -15.75
CA VAL A 293 -35.97 -14.82 -15.17
C VAL A 293 -36.00 -13.74 -16.26
N VAL A 294 -36.88 -12.74 -16.10
CA VAL A 294 -36.93 -11.51 -16.93
C VAL A 294 -36.35 -10.33 -16.12
N PRO A 295 -35.26 -9.67 -16.56
CA PRO A 295 -34.64 -8.57 -15.81
C PRO A 295 -35.56 -7.32 -15.71
N ARG A 296 -35.56 -6.63 -14.57
CA ARG A 296 -36.19 -5.30 -14.40
C ARG A 296 -35.12 -4.21 -14.49
N HIS A 297 -35.40 -3.14 -15.24
CA HIS A 297 -34.48 -2.01 -15.40
C HIS A 297 -34.98 -0.80 -14.58
N GLN A 298 -34.12 -0.25 -13.72
CA GLN A 298 -34.25 1.11 -13.20
C GLN A 298 -32.96 1.87 -13.54
N PRO A 299 -32.99 2.87 -14.44
CA PRO A 299 -31.83 3.72 -14.67
C PRO A 299 -31.70 4.72 -13.51
N VAL A 300 -30.56 4.71 -12.83
CA VAL A 300 -30.20 5.75 -11.86
C VAL A 300 -29.26 6.73 -12.56
N VAL A 301 -29.65 8.01 -12.58
CA VAL A 301 -28.78 9.11 -13.01
C VAL A 301 -27.96 9.54 -11.79
N VAL A 302 -26.65 9.35 -11.80
CA VAL A 302 -25.76 9.83 -10.74
C VAL A 302 -24.76 10.83 -11.30
N SER A 303 -24.79 12.04 -10.74
CA SER A 303 -23.79 13.09 -10.95
C SER A 303 -22.57 12.87 -10.05
N ARG A 304 -21.39 13.14 -10.62
CA ARG A 304 -20.05 13.05 -10.01
C ARG A 304 -19.91 13.83 -8.70
N GLU A 305 -19.09 13.29 -7.79
CA GLU A 305 -18.18 14.09 -6.98
C GLU A 305 -16.81 13.36 -6.84
N ALA A 306 -15.74 14.13 -7.02
CA ALA A 306 -14.37 13.72 -6.68
C ALA A 306 -14.23 13.59 -5.16
N VAL A 307 -13.20 12.88 -4.69
CA VAL A 307 -12.91 12.70 -3.25
C VAL A 307 -12.85 14.05 -2.55
N ALA A 308 -13.96 14.44 -1.95
CA ALA A 308 -14.11 15.63 -1.14
C ALA A 308 -14.06 15.19 0.33
N PRO A 309 -13.44 15.98 1.23
CA PRO A 309 -13.58 15.74 2.65
C PRO A 309 -15.06 15.69 3.04
N PRO A 310 -15.45 14.93 4.09
CA PRO A 310 -16.84 14.82 4.50
C PRO A 310 -17.46 16.20 4.68
N ALA A 311 -18.69 16.40 4.20
CA ALA A 311 -19.37 17.68 4.25
C ALA A 311 -19.33 18.27 5.69
N GLY A 312 -18.71 19.44 5.85
CA GLY A 312 -18.56 20.12 7.14
C GLY A 312 -17.27 19.85 7.91
N VAL A 313 -16.35 19.02 7.40
CA VAL A 313 -15.03 18.77 8.01
C VAL A 313 -13.95 19.48 7.21
N ALA A 314 -13.37 20.54 7.79
CA ALA A 314 -12.22 21.25 7.22
C ALA A 314 -10.93 20.81 7.92
N ALA A 315 -9.89 20.50 7.14
CA ALA A 315 -8.58 20.20 7.68
C ALA A 315 -8.01 21.40 8.46
N VAL A 316 -7.46 21.15 9.64
CA VAL A 316 -6.82 22.18 10.46
C VAL A 316 -5.51 22.60 9.78
N PRO A 317 -5.25 23.89 9.52
CA PRO A 317 -3.98 24.34 8.95
C PRO A 317 -2.80 24.05 9.88
N LEU A 318 -1.61 23.77 9.33
CA LEU A 318 -0.38 23.49 10.10
C LEU A 318 -0.14 24.49 11.25
N ALA A 319 -0.41 25.77 10.99
CA ALA A 319 -0.24 26.86 11.96
C ALA A 319 -1.10 26.73 13.23
N ARG A 320 -2.10 25.85 13.24
CA ARG A 320 -3.03 25.62 14.35
C ARG A 320 -2.96 24.20 14.91
N ARG A 321 -2.09 23.34 14.38
CA ARG A 321 -1.96 21.93 14.80
C ARG A 321 -1.11 21.77 16.07
N SER A 322 -0.02 22.53 16.18
CA SER A 322 0.91 22.51 17.33
C SER A 322 1.72 23.79 17.41
N CYS A 323 2.42 24.04 18.53
CA CYS A 323 3.36 25.16 18.64
C CYS A 323 4.54 24.97 17.67
N PHE A 324 5.04 23.74 17.55
CA PHE A 324 6.09 23.39 16.60
C PHE A 324 5.67 23.66 15.15
N GLY A 325 4.47 23.22 14.76
CA GLY A 325 3.89 23.47 13.44
C GLY A 325 3.61 24.95 13.18
N ALA A 326 3.17 25.70 14.20
CA ALA A 326 2.98 27.15 14.09
C ALA A 326 4.27 27.90 13.77
N LYS A 327 5.38 27.54 14.42
CA LYS A 327 6.68 28.13 14.13
C LYS A 327 7.18 27.80 12.72
N LEU A 328 7.05 26.54 12.31
CA LEU A 328 7.39 26.12 10.94
C LEU A 328 6.57 26.87 9.88
N ALA A 329 5.25 26.98 10.08
CA ALA A 329 4.36 27.72 9.18
C ALA A 329 4.69 29.22 9.11
N ALA A 330 5.20 29.78 10.21
CA ALA A 330 5.65 31.18 10.28
C ALA A 330 7.08 31.39 9.76
N GLY A 331 7.79 30.34 9.31
CA GLY A 331 9.18 30.41 8.90
C GLY A 331 10.16 30.73 10.05
N GLN A 332 9.74 30.51 11.29
CA GLN A 332 10.58 30.70 12.47
C GLN A 332 11.45 29.46 12.69
N LEU A 333 12.71 29.68 13.08
CA LEU A 333 13.62 28.57 13.38
C LEU A 333 13.09 27.76 14.57
N VAL A 334 12.81 26.48 14.35
CA VAL A 334 12.46 25.54 15.43
C VAL A 334 13.69 24.78 15.93
N THR A 335 13.70 24.48 17.22
CA THR A 335 14.76 23.71 17.88
C THR A 335 14.19 22.47 18.54
N SER A 336 14.81 21.33 18.30
CA SER A 336 14.46 20.10 19.01
C SER A 336 15.68 19.33 19.47
N VAL A 337 15.53 18.56 20.55
CA VAL A 337 16.57 17.65 21.03
C VAL A 337 16.05 16.22 21.03
N GLU A 338 16.83 15.31 20.45
CA GLU A 338 16.49 13.89 20.42
C GLU A 338 16.77 13.24 21.79
N ILE A 339 15.74 12.65 22.37
CA ILE A 339 15.80 11.90 23.63
C ILE A 339 15.36 10.47 23.37
N VAL A 340 16.32 9.55 23.46
CA VAL A 340 16.06 8.13 23.25
C VAL A 340 15.33 7.54 24.46
N PRO A 341 14.16 6.89 24.28
CA PRO A 341 13.43 6.27 25.38
C PRO A 341 14.29 5.29 26.21
N PRO A 342 14.01 5.10 27.50
CA PRO A 342 14.79 4.18 28.34
C PRO A 342 14.62 2.72 27.87
N ARG A 343 15.61 1.88 28.20
CA ARG A 343 15.52 0.42 27.97
C ARG A 343 14.59 -0.26 28.96
N GLY A 344 14.53 0.26 30.18
CA GLY A 344 13.68 -0.27 31.26
C GLY A 344 12.38 0.51 31.42
N VAL A 345 11.64 0.18 32.47
CA VAL A 345 10.32 0.75 32.78
C VAL A 345 10.37 2.09 33.52
N ASP A 346 11.52 2.51 34.03
CA ASP A 346 11.68 3.76 34.79
C ASP A 346 11.85 4.98 33.85
N PRO A 347 10.87 5.89 33.77
CA PRO A 347 10.95 7.08 32.94
C PRO A 347 11.58 8.29 33.65
N ALA A 348 11.90 8.20 34.95
CA ALA A 348 12.32 9.36 35.73
C ALA A 348 13.57 10.08 35.18
N PRO A 349 14.63 9.38 34.69
CA PRO A 349 15.79 10.03 34.07
C PRO A 349 15.42 10.81 32.80
N MET A 350 14.54 10.24 31.98
CA MET A 350 14.04 10.86 30.75
C MET A 350 13.26 12.15 31.07
N PHE A 351 12.42 12.15 32.11
CA PHE A 351 11.70 13.35 32.54
C PHE A 351 12.65 14.44 33.07
N ALA A 352 13.69 14.08 33.82
CA ALA A 352 14.68 15.04 34.30
C ALA A 352 15.39 15.74 33.13
N GLN A 353 15.79 14.96 32.11
CA GLN A 353 16.35 15.47 30.86
C GLN A 353 15.37 16.42 30.14
N CYS A 354 14.11 16.01 29.97
CA CYS A 354 13.10 16.84 29.30
C CYS A 354 12.80 18.14 30.06
N ARG A 355 12.83 18.13 31.41
CA ARG A 355 12.68 19.35 32.22
C ARG A 355 13.83 20.33 32.01
N ALA A 356 15.07 19.83 31.91
CA ALA A 356 16.23 20.67 31.61
C ALA A 356 16.11 21.31 30.22
N LEU A 357 15.67 20.54 29.21
CA LEU A 357 15.45 21.05 27.86
C LEU A 357 14.33 22.11 27.80
N LYS A 358 13.22 21.87 28.53
CA LYS A 358 12.14 22.85 28.66
C LYS A 358 12.60 24.15 29.33
N ALA A 359 13.39 24.04 30.41
CA ALA A 359 13.93 25.21 31.10
C ALA A 359 14.91 26.01 30.23
N ALA A 360 15.62 25.33 29.31
CA ALA A 360 16.50 25.96 28.33
C ALA A 360 15.77 26.55 27.12
N GLY A 361 14.45 26.39 27.01
CA GLY A 361 13.64 26.98 25.93
C GLY A 361 13.67 26.21 24.61
N VAL A 362 14.01 24.92 24.62
CA VAL A 362 13.90 24.06 23.43
C VAL A 362 12.42 23.87 23.07
N ASP A 363 12.08 23.97 21.77
CA ASP A 363 10.69 23.98 21.32
C ASP A 363 9.99 22.63 21.47
N ALA A 364 10.71 21.55 21.17
CA ALA A 364 10.19 20.19 21.28
C ALA A 364 11.29 19.16 21.60
N VAL A 365 10.90 18.01 22.13
CA VAL A 365 11.79 16.84 22.21
C VAL A 365 11.46 15.86 21.10
N ASN A 366 12.46 15.38 20.39
CA ASN A 366 12.28 14.34 19.39
C ASN A 366 12.46 12.96 20.01
N VAL A 367 11.51 12.06 19.83
CA VAL A 367 11.45 10.76 20.53
C VAL A 367 11.55 9.63 19.51
N PRO A 368 12.73 9.01 19.32
CA PRO A 368 12.95 7.99 18.30
C PRO A 368 12.32 6.63 18.66
N ASP A 369 11.75 5.96 17.65
CA ASP A 369 11.05 4.68 17.78
C ASP A 369 11.98 3.51 17.44
N GLY A 370 12.57 2.91 18.47
CA GLY A 370 13.47 1.76 18.35
C GLY A 370 14.63 1.97 17.36
N PRO A 371 15.45 3.04 17.53
CA PRO A 371 16.56 3.33 16.62
C PRO A 371 17.51 2.13 16.54
N ARG A 372 17.95 1.77 15.31
CA ARG A 372 18.74 0.57 15.00
C ARG A 372 18.09 -0.75 15.45
N ALA A 373 16.77 -0.81 15.40
CA ALA A 373 15.97 -1.97 15.80
C ALA A 373 16.23 -2.46 17.24
N GLN A 374 16.55 -1.53 18.16
CA GLN A 374 16.73 -1.86 19.57
C GLN A 374 15.42 -1.74 20.36
N SER A 375 15.10 -2.76 21.17
CA SER A 375 13.96 -2.72 22.08
C SER A 375 14.16 -1.69 23.19
N ARG A 376 13.17 -0.81 23.35
CA ARG A 376 13.10 0.29 24.33
C ARG A 376 11.63 0.55 24.67
N MET A 377 11.38 1.37 25.68
CA MET A 377 10.05 1.91 25.95
C MET A 377 9.49 2.55 24.66
N GLY A 378 8.24 2.23 24.30
CA GLY A 378 7.65 2.65 23.03
C GLY A 378 7.61 4.18 22.89
N ALA A 379 7.96 4.68 21.70
CA ALA A 379 8.08 6.13 21.46
C ALA A 379 6.75 6.86 21.70
N LEU A 380 5.64 6.34 21.17
CA LEU A 380 4.30 6.92 21.38
C LEU A 380 3.94 7.11 22.85
N LEU A 381 4.08 6.06 23.66
CA LEU A 381 3.77 6.11 25.09
C LEU A 381 4.73 7.05 25.82
N SER A 382 6.01 7.03 25.47
CA SER A 382 7.02 7.92 26.04
C SER A 382 6.67 9.39 25.76
N SER A 383 6.27 9.71 24.52
CA SER A 383 5.85 11.05 24.13
C SER A 383 4.63 11.53 24.91
N ILE A 384 3.59 10.70 25.05
CA ILE A 384 2.40 11.04 25.84
C ILE A 384 2.79 11.32 27.30
N MET A 385 3.64 10.47 27.89
CA MET A 385 4.13 10.65 29.25
C MET A 385 4.94 11.94 29.41
N ILE A 386 5.81 12.28 28.45
CA ILE A 386 6.58 13.53 28.48
C ILE A 386 5.65 14.75 28.43
N GLN A 387 4.70 14.78 27.49
CA GLN A 387 3.78 15.92 27.39
C GLN A 387 2.93 16.07 28.67
N ARG A 388 2.51 14.96 29.27
CA ARG A 388 1.70 14.98 30.50
C ARG A 388 2.48 15.41 31.74
N GLU A 389 3.68 14.85 31.96
CA GLU A 389 4.44 15.01 33.20
C GLU A 389 5.41 16.20 33.17
N VAL A 390 5.83 16.63 31.98
CA VAL A 390 6.80 17.73 31.78
C VAL A 390 6.17 18.92 31.05
N GLY A 391 5.20 18.68 30.16
CA GLY A 391 4.53 19.73 29.40
C GLY A 391 5.43 20.41 28.37
N ILE A 392 6.36 19.65 27.77
CA ILE A 392 7.11 20.03 26.56
C ILE A 392 6.54 19.24 25.39
N GLU A 393 6.37 19.88 24.23
CA GLU A 393 5.86 19.19 23.03
C GLU A 393 6.85 18.11 22.58
N THR A 394 6.31 17.03 22.01
CA THR A 394 7.09 15.91 21.50
C THR A 394 6.90 15.78 19.99
N VAL A 395 7.99 15.63 19.24
CA VAL A 395 7.99 15.08 17.88
C VAL A 395 8.19 13.58 18.01
N THR A 396 7.15 12.80 17.72
CA THR A 396 7.19 11.36 17.98
C THR A 396 7.58 10.63 16.71
N HIS A 397 8.70 9.90 16.72
CA HIS A 397 9.00 9.02 15.60
C HIS A 397 7.99 7.88 15.59
N TYR A 398 7.59 7.49 14.39
CA TYR A 398 6.70 6.37 14.20
C TYR A 398 7.25 5.47 13.09
N SER A 399 7.71 4.28 13.50
CA SER A 399 8.34 3.31 12.60
C SER A 399 7.33 2.31 12.04
N CYS A 400 7.32 2.13 10.72
CA CYS A 400 6.44 1.18 10.03
C CYS A 400 6.92 -0.28 10.12
N ARG A 401 8.18 -0.49 10.54
CA ARG A 401 8.86 -1.79 10.58
C ARG A 401 8.09 -2.89 11.31
N ASP A 402 7.61 -2.59 12.50
CA ASP A 402 7.17 -3.59 13.49
C ASP A 402 5.65 -3.75 13.56
N ARG A 403 4.89 -3.03 12.73
CA ARG A 403 3.43 -2.90 12.85
C ARG A 403 2.73 -3.16 11.51
N ASN A 404 1.52 -3.68 11.57
CA ASN A 404 0.65 -3.80 10.39
C ASN A 404 -0.25 -2.55 10.25
N LEU A 405 -0.92 -2.40 9.11
CA LEU A 405 -1.77 -1.25 8.80
C LEU A 405 -2.81 -0.97 9.90
N LEU A 406 -3.48 -2.01 10.39
CA LEU A 406 -4.51 -1.89 11.43
C LEU A 406 -3.94 -1.38 12.75
N GLY A 407 -2.80 -1.93 13.17
CA GLY A 407 -2.08 -1.47 14.36
C GLY A 407 -1.64 -0.03 14.22
N MET A 408 -1.15 0.37 13.04
CA MET A 408 -0.77 1.76 12.79
C MET A 408 -1.93 2.74 12.82
N LEU A 409 -3.05 2.38 12.20
CA LEU A 409 -4.27 3.17 12.25
C LEU A 409 -4.76 3.35 13.70
N SER A 410 -4.81 2.26 14.47
CA SER A 410 -5.21 2.28 15.88
C SER A 410 -4.28 3.17 16.72
N ASP A 411 -2.97 3.02 16.56
CA ASP A 411 -1.95 3.78 17.30
C ASP A 411 -2.04 5.28 16.99
N VAL A 412 -2.18 5.66 15.71
CA VAL A 412 -2.26 7.07 15.28
C VAL A 412 -3.55 7.73 15.78
N LEU A 413 -4.69 7.05 15.68
CA LEU A 413 -5.96 7.56 16.23
C LEU A 413 -5.90 7.74 17.75
N GLY A 414 -5.36 6.74 18.47
CA GLY A 414 -5.17 6.82 19.91
C GLY A 414 -4.20 7.93 20.32
N ALA A 415 -3.11 8.12 19.57
CA ALA A 415 -2.15 9.20 19.76
C ALA A 415 -2.79 10.58 19.58
N ALA A 416 -3.60 10.76 18.53
CA ALA A 416 -4.32 12.00 18.29
C ALA A 416 -5.31 12.31 19.43
N ALA A 417 -6.05 11.30 19.88
CA ALA A 417 -6.98 11.41 21.01
C ALA A 417 -6.27 11.71 22.34
N ALA A 418 -5.04 11.21 22.53
CA ALA A 418 -4.19 11.51 23.68
C ALA A 418 -3.53 12.90 23.61
N GLY A 419 -3.73 13.66 22.53
CA GLY A 419 -3.22 15.03 22.38
C GLY A 419 -1.81 15.11 21.79
N LEU A 420 -1.29 14.04 21.18
CA LEU A 420 -0.09 14.16 20.34
C LEU A 420 -0.44 14.93 19.07
N ARG A 421 0.49 15.80 18.66
CA ARG A 421 0.30 16.72 17.53
C ARG A 421 1.47 16.77 16.55
N ASN A 422 2.63 16.19 16.89
CA ASN A 422 3.76 16.12 15.97
C ASN A 422 4.22 14.66 15.83
N ILE A 423 4.30 14.18 14.59
CA ILE A 423 4.72 12.82 14.25
C ILE A 423 5.82 12.87 13.19
N LEU A 424 6.87 12.08 13.35
CA LEU A 424 7.93 11.89 12.35
C LEU A 424 7.84 10.47 11.80
N ILE A 425 7.33 10.34 10.59
CA ILE A 425 7.05 9.06 9.94
C ILE A 425 8.34 8.54 9.29
N ILE A 426 8.69 7.30 9.64
CA ILE A 426 9.88 6.61 9.12
C ILE A 426 9.56 5.16 8.76
N THR A 427 10.20 4.63 7.71
CA THR A 427 10.03 3.22 7.33
C THR A 427 10.59 2.30 8.42
N GLY A 428 11.72 2.70 9.01
CA GLY A 428 12.38 1.96 10.09
C GLY A 428 13.53 1.07 9.61
N ASP A 429 14.46 0.86 10.53
CA ASP A 429 15.69 0.08 10.37
C ASP A 429 15.41 -1.43 10.39
N PRO A 430 15.82 -2.25 9.39
CA PRO A 430 15.52 -3.69 9.37
C PRO A 430 15.78 -4.42 10.70
N PRO A 431 14.87 -5.32 11.18
CA PRO A 431 15.00 -5.97 12.50
C PRO A 431 16.31 -6.74 12.72
N LYS A 432 16.93 -7.23 11.64
CA LYS A 432 18.21 -7.93 11.66
C LYS A 432 19.38 -7.10 12.21
N MET A 433 19.22 -5.78 12.34
CA MET A 433 20.20 -4.90 12.99
C MET A 433 20.06 -4.87 14.53
N GLY A 434 18.96 -5.40 15.06
CA GLY A 434 18.66 -5.50 16.48
C GLY A 434 19.25 -6.75 17.14
N PRO A 435 19.15 -6.87 18.48
CA PRO A 435 19.71 -7.99 19.22
C PRO A 435 18.91 -9.30 19.11
N TYR A 436 17.78 -9.30 18.39
CA TYR A 436 16.87 -10.44 18.26
C TYR A 436 16.84 -10.91 16.79
N PRO A 437 17.70 -11.88 16.41
CA PRO A 437 17.86 -12.29 15.02
C PRO A 437 16.61 -12.93 14.40
N ASP A 438 15.74 -13.52 15.23
CA ASP A 438 14.50 -14.18 14.82
C ASP A 438 13.28 -13.24 14.78
N ALA A 439 13.46 -11.95 15.10
CA ALA A 439 12.36 -10.99 15.04
C ALA A 439 11.89 -10.79 13.60
N THR A 440 10.60 -11.01 13.35
CA THR A 440 9.99 -10.80 12.05
C THR A 440 9.75 -9.32 11.79
N ALA A 441 9.94 -8.91 10.54
CA ALA A 441 9.55 -7.58 10.10
C ALA A 441 8.13 -7.63 9.56
N VAL A 442 7.30 -6.64 9.89
CA VAL A 442 5.92 -6.56 9.40
C VAL A 442 5.87 -5.75 8.12
N PHE A 443 6.43 -4.52 8.11
CA PHE A 443 6.52 -3.62 6.95
C PHE A 443 5.26 -3.59 6.07
N ASP A 444 4.07 -3.54 6.69
CA ASP A 444 2.82 -3.64 5.95
C ASP A 444 2.54 -2.37 5.12
N ILE A 445 3.09 -1.22 5.49
CA ILE A 445 3.24 -0.04 4.61
C ILE A 445 4.59 0.60 4.91
N ASP A 446 5.10 1.44 4.02
CA ASP A 446 6.30 2.23 4.26
C ASP A 446 5.99 3.67 4.70
N ALA A 447 7.01 4.51 4.87
CA ALA A 447 6.83 5.90 5.28
C ALA A 447 5.92 6.72 4.34
N ILE A 448 5.88 6.43 3.04
CA ILE A 448 5.03 7.15 2.07
C ILE A 448 3.57 6.73 2.27
N GLY A 449 3.33 5.41 2.38
CA GLY A 449 2.02 4.87 2.67
C GLY A 449 1.45 5.38 3.99
N LEU A 450 2.27 5.43 5.05
CA LEU A 450 1.84 5.95 6.34
C LEU A 450 1.62 7.48 6.30
N THR A 451 2.41 8.24 5.53
CA THR A 451 2.19 9.68 5.33
C THR A 451 0.81 9.93 4.70
N ASN A 452 0.46 9.18 3.64
CA ASN A 452 -0.87 9.24 3.03
C ASN A 452 -1.99 8.91 4.02
N LEU A 453 -1.79 7.88 4.86
CA LEU A 453 -2.75 7.49 5.88
C LEU A 453 -2.99 8.63 6.88
N VAL A 454 -1.92 9.19 7.47
CA VAL A 454 -2.04 10.28 8.45
C VAL A 454 -2.62 11.54 7.81
N TYR A 455 -2.28 11.83 6.55
CA TYR A 455 -2.86 12.93 5.78
C TYR A 455 -4.38 12.77 5.64
N ARG A 456 -4.87 11.57 5.29
CA ARG A 456 -6.32 11.28 5.21
C ARG A 456 -7.02 11.45 6.56
N LEU A 457 -6.40 10.97 7.64
CA LEU A 457 -6.93 11.16 9.00
C LEU A 457 -7.04 12.65 9.38
N ASN A 458 -6.06 13.47 8.96
CA ASN A 458 -6.11 14.93 9.13
C ASN A 458 -7.22 15.61 8.29
N HIS A 459 -7.84 14.87 7.36
CA HIS A 459 -9.01 15.29 6.60
C HIS A 459 -10.31 14.59 7.06
N GLY A 460 -10.27 13.89 8.20
CA GLY A 460 -11.43 13.20 8.77
C GLY A 460 -11.81 11.94 8.02
N LEU A 461 -10.89 11.34 7.29
CA LEU A 461 -11.11 10.14 6.48
C LEU A 461 -10.19 8.99 6.91
N ASP A 462 -10.72 7.78 6.93
CA ASP A 462 -9.92 6.55 7.02
C ASP A 462 -9.31 6.19 5.64
N PRO A 463 -8.48 5.12 5.54
CA PRO A 463 -7.92 4.69 4.26
C PRO A 463 -8.96 4.36 3.18
N GLY A 464 -10.15 3.89 3.56
CA GLY A 464 -11.28 3.57 2.68
C GLY A 464 -12.13 4.78 2.27
N ASN A 465 -11.76 6.00 2.69
CA ASN A 465 -12.54 7.23 2.57
C ASN A 465 -13.83 7.27 3.42
N ASN A 466 -13.92 6.45 4.47
CA ASN A 466 -15.03 6.57 5.42
C ASN A 466 -14.76 7.71 6.41
N PRO A 467 -15.79 8.47 6.80
CA PRO A 467 -15.62 9.53 7.80
C PRO A 467 -15.29 8.96 9.18
N ILE A 468 -14.26 9.50 9.83
CA ILE A 468 -13.89 9.15 11.21
C ILE A 468 -14.44 10.14 12.27
N GLY A 469 -15.27 11.10 11.83
CA GLY A 469 -15.73 12.19 12.67
C GLY A 469 -14.78 13.39 12.61
N GLN A 470 -14.22 13.81 13.75
CA GLN A 470 -13.30 14.94 13.80
C GLN A 470 -11.94 14.56 13.18
N PRO A 471 -11.32 15.45 12.39
CA PRO A 471 -10.01 15.20 11.80
C PRO A 471 -8.94 15.11 12.88
N THR A 472 -7.90 14.33 12.62
CA THR A 472 -6.67 14.44 13.40
C THR A 472 -5.96 15.76 13.12
N GLU A 473 -5.02 16.14 13.98
CA GLU A 473 -4.34 17.44 13.90
C GLU A 473 -2.81 17.25 13.94
N PHE A 474 -2.28 16.28 13.20
CA PHE A 474 -0.84 16.04 13.18
C PHE A 474 -0.11 17.03 12.27
N ALA A 475 0.96 17.63 12.75
CA ALA A 475 2.07 18.10 11.92
C ALA A 475 2.87 16.86 11.47
N ILE A 476 2.82 16.59 10.17
CA ILE A 476 3.35 15.36 9.55
C ILE A 476 4.80 15.60 9.12
N GLY A 477 5.74 15.07 9.89
CA GLY A 477 7.16 15.05 9.56
C GLY A 477 7.54 13.78 8.81
N VAL A 478 8.52 13.86 7.91
CA VAL A 478 9.13 12.69 7.26
C VAL A 478 10.65 12.71 7.34
N GLY A 479 11.29 11.55 7.40
CA GLY A 479 12.75 11.45 7.35
C GLY A 479 13.31 11.58 5.93
N VAL A 480 14.46 12.24 5.77
CA VAL A 480 15.22 12.32 4.50
C VAL A 480 16.73 12.22 4.74
N ASN A 481 17.48 11.68 3.77
CA ASN A 481 18.93 11.53 3.90
C ASN A 481 19.74 12.28 2.82
N PRO A 482 20.33 13.45 3.15
CA PRO A 482 21.22 14.19 2.24
C PRO A 482 22.49 13.42 1.82
N ALA A 483 22.89 12.42 2.60
CA ALA A 483 24.07 11.59 2.39
C ALA A 483 23.74 10.20 1.83
N ALA A 484 22.54 10.02 1.25
CA ALA A 484 22.15 8.74 0.66
C ALA A 484 23.12 8.32 -0.46
N ILE A 485 23.48 7.03 -0.48
CA ILE A 485 24.35 6.44 -1.51
C ILE A 485 23.72 6.61 -2.90
N ASP A 486 22.41 6.39 -2.98
CA ASP A 486 21.61 6.64 -4.17
C ASP A 486 20.72 7.86 -3.92
N LEU A 487 21.29 9.04 -4.19
CA LEU A 487 20.63 10.32 -3.90
C LEU A 487 19.41 10.57 -4.80
N ASP A 488 19.43 10.12 -6.06
CA ASP A 488 18.29 10.31 -6.96
C ASP A 488 17.08 9.49 -6.51
N ARG A 489 17.29 8.26 -6.03
CA ARG A 489 16.23 7.46 -5.40
C ARG A 489 15.72 8.07 -4.09
N GLU A 490 16.60 8.65 -3.28
CA GLU A 490 16.17 9.33 -2.06
C GLU A 490 15.31 10.57 -2.38
N LEU A 491 15.69 11.33 -3.41
CA LEU A 491 14.94 12.51 -3.88
C LEU A 491 13.58 12.14 -4.48
N SER A 492 13.47 11.06 -5.25
CA SER A 492 12.17 10.60 -5.78
C SER A 492 11.24 10.15 -4.66
N ARG A 493 11.75 9.38 -3.69
CA ARG A 493 10.99 8.99 -2.50
C ARG A 493 10.63 10.17 -1.62
N PHE A 494 11.49 11.18 -1.54
CA PHE A 494 11.19 12.43 -0.85
C PHE A 494 10.04 13.19 -1.52
N ALA A 495 10.04 13.30 -2.85
CA ALA A 495 8.93 13.88 -3.61
C ALA A 495 7.60 13.18 -3.28
N TRP A 496 7.59 11.85 -3.29
CA TRP A 496 6.39 11.07 -2.94
C TRP A 496 5.91 11.29 -1.51
N LYS A 497 6.81 11.50 -0.55
CA LYS A 497 6.45 11.86 0.83
C LYS A 497 5.80 13.26 0.89
N VAL A 498 6.30 14.21 0.10
CA VAL A 498 5.72 15.56 0.01
C VAL A 498 4.33 15.47 -0.61
N ASP A 499 4.19 14.77 -1.73
CA ASP A 499 2.91 14.58 -2.44
C ASP A 499 1.89 13.83 -1.58
N ALA A 500 2.35 12.91 -0.73
CA ALA A 500 1.53 12.19 0.25
C ALA A 500 1.02 13.09 1.40
N GLY A 501 1.49 14.34 1.51
CA GLY A 501 1.02 15.31 2.48
C GLY A 501 1.95 15.57 3.66
N ALA A 502 3.26 15.34 3.52
CA ALA A 502 4.22 15.75 4.55
C ALA A 502 4.23 17.28 4.73
N ASP A 503 4.18 17.74 5.98
CA ASP A 503 4.25 19.16 6.34
C ASP A 503 5.70 19.65 6.52
N PHE A 504 6.64 18.78 6.91
CA PHE A 504 8.05 19.09 7.08
C PHE A 504 8.95 17.86 6.94
N ALA A 505 10.25 18.06 6.78
CA ALA A 505 11.23 16.98 6.72
C ALA A 505 12.32 17.11 7.77
N VAL A 506 12.80 15.99 8.28
CA VAL A 506 13.95 15.92 9.19
C VAL A 506 15.08 15.19 8.49
N THR A 507 16.26 15.80 8.41
CA THR A 507 17.41 15.14 7.81
C THR A 507 18.03 14.13 8.78
N GLN A 508 18.64 13.07 8.25
CA GLN A 508 19.68 12.37 9.01
C GLN A 508 20.81 13.35 9.43
N PRO A 509 21.60 13.01 10.46
CA PRO A 509 22.70 13.84 10.92
C PRO A 509 23.66 14.23 9.79
N VAL A 510 23.88 15.53 9.63
CA VAL A 510 24.77 16.05 8.59
C VAL A 510 26.04 16.61 9.23
N PHE A 511 27.18 16.22 8.67
CA PHE A 511 28.52 16.66 9.09
C PHE A 511 29.23 17.53 8.05
N ASP A 512 28.63 17.70 6.87
CA ASP A 512 29.15 18.55 5.78
C ASP A 512 28.11 19.61 5.38
N PRO A 513 28.36 20.91 5.68
CA PRO A 513 27.50 22.02 5.28
C PRO A 513 27.27 22.10 3.76
N LYS A 514 28.28 21.75 2.95
CA LYS A 514 28.18 21.81 1.49
C LYS A 514 27.23 20.73 0.98
N GLN A 515 27.34 19.51 1.51
CA GLN A 515 26.41 18.41 1.20
C GLN A 515 24.96 18.81 1.49
N LEU A 516 24.70 19.42 2.65
CA LEU A 516 23.36 19.93 2.97
C LEU A 516 22.92 21.02 1.98
N ALA A 517 23.79 21.99 1.67
CA ALA A 517 23.45 23.08 0.76
C ALA A 517 23.11 22.58 -0.66
N ASP A 518 23.86 21.60 -1.17
CA ASP A 518 23.60 21.01 -2.48
C ASP A 518 22.32 20.17 -2.47
N PHE A 519 22.03 19.46 -1.38
CA PHE A 519 20.76 18.77 -1.18
C PHE A 519 19.58 19.77 -1.15
N LEU A 520 19.67 20.86 -0.39
CA LEU A 520 18.62 21.88 -0.26
C LEU A 520 18.23 22.49 -1.61
N LYS A 521 19.21 22.78 -2.48
CA LYS A 521 18.94 23.24 -3.87
C LYS A 521 18.11 22.24 -4.66
N ARG A 522 18.35 20.94 -4.48
CA ARG A 522 17.62 19.88 -5.20
C ARG A 522 16.21 19.65 -4.69
N VAL A 523 15.90 20.08 -3.46
CA VAL A 523 14.57 19.94 -2.85
C VAL A 523 13.79 21.24 -2.76
N GLU A 524 14.35 22.37 -3.20
CA GLU A 524 13.73 23.70 -3.15
C GLU A 524 12.32 23.74 -3.78
N GLN A 525 12.10 22.94 -4.83
CA GLN A 525 10.83 22.83 -5.53
C GLN A 525 9.68 22.28 -4.68
N PHE A 526 9.96 21.51 -3.63
CA PHE A 526 8.94 20.85 -2.81
C PHE A 526 8.34 21.75 -1.72
N ARG A 527 8.94 22.91 -1.45
CA ARG A 527 8.43 24.00 -0.60
C ARG A 527 7.97 23.63 0.82
N ILE A 528 8.43 22.49 1.37
CA ILE A 528 8.21 22.15 2.78
C ILE A 528 9.43 22.52 3.65
N PRO A 529 9.24 22.95 4.90
CA PRO A 529 10.32 23.22 5.84
C PRO A 529 11.26 22.03 6.07
N ILE A 530 12.56 22.30 6.13
CA ILE A 530 13.60 21.32 6.46
C ILE A 530 14.13 21.58 7.88
N VAL A 531 14.20 20.52 8.68
CA VAL A 531 14.83 20.48 9.99
C VAL A 531 16.13 19.68 9.88
N ALA A 532 17.27 20.34 10.02
CA ALA A 532 18.57 19.67 9.88
C ALA A 532 18.97 18.93 11.17
N GLY A 533 19.31 17.66 11.03
CA GLY A 533 19.90 16.84 12.09
C GLY A 533 21.38 17.18 12.31
N ILE A 534 21.75 17.43 13.56
CA ILE A 534 23.12 17.69 14.00
C ILE A 534 23.45 16.75 15.17
N TRP A 535 24.64 16.14 15.12
CA TRP A 535 25.07 15.22 16.17
C TRP A 535 26.43 15.64 16.74
N PRO A 536 26.50 16.02 18.02
CA PRO A 536 27.76 16.20 18.74
C PRO A 536 28.54 14.88 18.87
N LEU A 537 29.82 14.92 18.52
CA LEU A 537 30.71 13.77 18.66
C LEU A 537 31.32 13.75 20.06
N VAL A 538 31.32 12.61 20.76
CA VAL A 538 31.86 12.56 22.14
C VAL A 538 33.28 12.00 22.23
N SER A 539 33.77 11.37 21.17
CA SER A 539 35.13 10.79 21.09
C SER A 539 35.48 10.41 19.65
N LEU A 540 36.77 10.16 19.37
CA LEU A 540 37.19 9.64 18.07
C LEU A 540 36.50 8.31 17.74
N ARG A 541 36.44 7.38 18.70
CA ARG A 541 35.77 6.08 18.53
C ARG A 541 34.30 6.23 18.14
N ASN A 542 33.61 7.21 18.74
CA ASN A 542 32.22 7.50 18.39
C ASN A 542 32.09 8.06 16.97
N ALA A 543 33.01 8.92 16.54
CA ALA A 543 33.05 9.44 15.18
C ALA A 543 33.34 8.35 14.14
N GLU A 544 34.31 7.46 14.40
CA GLU A 544 34.64 6.32 13.54
C GLU A 544 33.47 5.33 13.44
N PHE A 545 32.78 5.06 14.55
CA PHE A 545 31.56 4.24 14.55
C PHE A 545 30.48 4.83 13.66
N LEU A 546 30.21 6.14 13.77
CA LEU A 546 29.24 6.82 12.91
C LEU A 546 29.64 6.80 11.43
N ALA A 547 30.92 6.98 11.14
CA ALA A 547 31.43 7.03 9.76
C ALA A 547 31.39 5.67 9.04
N ASN A 548 31.61 4.57 9.77
CA ASN A 548 31.85 3.26 9.17
C ASN A 548 30.73 2.24 9.45
N GLU A 549 30.02 2.36 10.57
CA GLU A 549 29.10 1.32 11.04
C GLU A 549 27.63 1.77 11.05
N VAL A 550 27.33 3.05 10.83
CA VAL A 550 25.95 3.57 10.81
C VAL A 550 25.50 3.83 9.37
N PRO A 551 24.59 3.00 8.82
CA PRO A 551 24.08 3.19 7.47
C PRO A 551 23.47 4.58 7.29
N GLY A 552 23.79 5.22 6.16
CA GLY A 552 23.22 6.52 5.79
C GLY A 552 23.89 7.73 6.44
N VAL A 553 24.85 7.54 7.35
CA VAL A 553 25.64 8.62 7.93
C VAL A 553 26.97 8.75 7.19
N SER A 554 27.33 9.97 6.81
CA SER A 554 28.63 10.29 6.21
C SER A 554 29.36 11.31 7.06
N VAL A 555 30.53 10.95 7.56
CA VAL A 555 31.40 11.84 8.35
C VAL A 555 32.65 12.16 7.50
N PRO A 556 32.90 13.43 7.14
CA PRO A 556 34.08 13.80 6.36
C PRO A 556 35.40 13.42 7.04
N GLU A 557 36.41 13.07 6.25
CA GLU A 557 37.76 12.78 6.75
C GLU A 557 38.36 13.96 7.54
N THR A 558 38.01 15.19 7.16
CA THR A 558 38.43 16.41 7.88
C THR A 558 37.89 16.45 9.31
N VAL A 559 36.65 16.01 9.52
CA VAL A 559 36.02 15.87 10.85
C VAL A 559 36.71 14.77 11.64
N LEU A 560 36.99 13.62 11.03
CA LEU A 560 37.72 12.52 11.69
C LEU A 560 39.14 12.93 12.11
N ALA A 561 39.86 13.68 11.26
CA ALA A 561 41.18 14.19 11.56
C ALA A 561 41.19 15.16 12.75
N ARG A 562 40.21 16.08 12.82
CA ARG A 562 40.02 16.97 13.98
C ARG A 562 39.77 16.19 15.26
N MET A 563 38.85 15.22 15.21
CA MET A 563 38.56 14.37 16.36
C MET A 563 39.78 13.57 16.82
N LYS A 564 40.62 13.10 15.89
CA LYS A 564 41.86 12.38 16.21
C LYS A 564 42.86 13.28 16.95
N GLN A 565 43.12 14.49 16.44
CA GLN A 565 44.02 15.45 17.08
C GLN A 565 43.53 15.87 18.48
N ALA A 566 42.22 16.03 18.66
CA ALA A 566 41.64 16.34 19.96
C ALA A 566 41.73 15.14 20.93
N GLN A 567 41.53 13.91 20.42
CA GLN A 567 41.61 12.68 21.23
C GLN A 567 43.00 12.44 21.80
N GLU A 568 44.06 12.82 21.09
CA GLU A 568 45.44 12.78 21.56
C GLU A 568 45.69 13.68 22.79
N LYS A 569 44.89 14.75 22.93
CA LYS A 569 44.95 15.70 24.07
C LYS A 569 44.09 15.24 25.27
N GLY A 570 43.28 14.20 25.11
CA GLY A 570 42.45 13.62 26.18
C GLY A 570 40.95 13.60 25.87
N LYS A 571 40.17 12.95 26.75
CA LYS A 571 38.73 12.74 26.57
C LYS A 571 37.92 14.05 26.60
N GLU A 572 38.28 14.98 27.48
CA GLU A 572 37.61 16.27 27.58
C GLU A 572 37.86 17.14 26.34
N ALA A 573 39.09 17.13 25.83
CA ALA A 573 39.43 17.82 24.58
C ALA A 573 38.67 17.24 23.38
N ALA A 574 38.53 15.91 23.29
CA ALA A 574 37.74 15.26 22.24
C ALA A 574 36.25 15.63 22.30
N LEU A 575 35.66 15.68 23.50
CA LEU A 575 34.28 16.09 23.69
C LEU A 575 34.08 17.57 23.29
N ALA A 576 34.96 18.46 23.77
CA ALA A 576 34.90 19.87 23.46
C ALA A 576 35.03 20.13 21.94
N GLU A 577 35.92 19.42 21.27
CA GLU A 577 36.07 19.52 19.81
C GLU A 577 34.82 19.02 19.08
N GLY A 578 34.22 17.91 19.50
CA GLY A 578 33.01 17.40 18.87
C GLY A 578 31.78 18.29 19.08
N VAL A 579 31.69 19.00 20.22
CA VAL A 579 30.70 20.06 20.45
C VAL A 579 31.00 21.27 19.57
N ALA A 580 32.27 21.67 19.44
CA ALA A 580 32.67 22.77 18.57
C ALA A 580 32.30 22.51 17.10
N ILE A 581 32.55 21.29 16.60
CA ILE A 581 32.14 20.86 15.25
C ILE A 581 30.63 20.96 15.06
N ALA A 582 29.84 20.46 16.02
CA ALA A 582 28.39 20.54 15.96
C ALA A 582 27.88 22.00 16.00
N ARG A 583 28.52 22.86 16.80
CA ARG A 583 28.19 24.29 16.88
C ARG A 583 28.55 25.02 15.58
N GLU A 584 29.71 24.73 14.99
CA GLU A 584 30.10 25.27 13.68
C GLU A 584 29.07 24.87 12.61
N MET A 585 28.63 23.61 12.61
CA MET A 585 27.58 23.13 11.71
C MET A 585 26.28 23.91 11.93
N PHE A 586 25.83 24.04 13.18
CA PHE A 586 24.64 24.82 13.53
C PHE A 586 24.71 26.26 13.01
N GLN A 587 25.82 26.97 13.27
CA GLN A 587 25.98 28.36 12.84
C GLN A 587 25.97 28.53 11.32
N GLN A 588 26.52 27.55 10.59
CA GLN A 588 26.58 27.59 9.13
C GLN A 588 25.23 27.30 8.48
N VAL A 589 24.42 26.42 9.07
CA VAL A 589 23.18 25.94 8.41
C VAL A 589 21.91 26.61 8.89
N LYS A 590 21.88 27.21 10.10
CA LYS A 590 20.67 27.80 10.70
C LYS A 590 19.98 28.88 9.85
N GLY A 591 20.68 29.50 8.91
CA GLY A 591 20.11 30.49 7.98
C GLY A 591 19.48 29.89 6.72
N ALA A 592 19.76 28.62 6.42
CA ALA A 592 19.31 27.92 5.22
C ALA A 592 18.18 26.90 5.48
N VAL A 593 17.90 26.61 6.75
CA VAL A 593 16.89 25.62 7.19
C VAL A 593 15.91 26.25 8.16
N GLN A 594 14.74 25.63 8.31
CA GLN A 594 13.65 26.14 9.16
C GLN A 594 13.65 25.50 10.55
N GLY A 595 14.49 24.49 10.77
CA GLY A 595 14.71 23.95 12.10
C GLY A 595 16.04 23.23 12.27
N ILE A 596 16.39 23.00 13.52
CA ILE A 596 17.56 22.24 13.93
C ILE A 596 17.13 21.18 14.94
N GLN A 597 17.55 19.95 14.69
CA GLN A 597 17.45 18.85 15.65
C GLN A 597 18.85 18.47 16.12
N VAL A 598 19.07 18.46 17.43
CA VAL A 598 20.34 18.02 18.02
C VAL A 598 20.16 16.70 18.75
N SER A 599 20.96 15.68 18.43
CA SER A 599 20.94 14.44 19.21
C SER A 599 21.67 14.60 20.55
N ALA A 600 21.14 14.00 21.61
CA ALA A 600 21.81 13.94 22.92
C ALA A 600 22.62 12.64 23.05
N PRO A 601 23.91 12.60 22.65
CA PRO A 601 24.70 11.37 22.67
C PRO A 601 24.76 10.79 24.10
N PHE A 602 24.43 9.50 24.22
CA PHE A 602 24.39 8.78 25.51
C PHE A 602 23.45 9.42 26.56
N GLY A 603 22.46 10.22 26.14
CA GLY A 603 21.54 10.91 27.04
C GLY A 603 22.12 12.16 27.70
N ARG A 604 23.25 12.67 27.22
CA ARG A 604 23.90 13.88 27.73
C ARG A 604 23.26 15.13 27.14
N VAL A 605 22.16 15.58 27.74
CA VAL A 605 21.39 16.75 27.26
C VAL A 605 22.18 18.05 27.40
N GLU A 606 23.08 18.14 28.37
CA GLU A 606 23.99 19.28 28.54
C GLU A 606 24.86 19.49 27.28
N VAL A 607 25.34 18.39 26.69
CA VAL A 607 26.14 18.42 25.46
C VAL A 607 25.32 18.90 24.27
N ALA A 608 24.04 18.51 24.19
CA ALA A 608 23.13 18.99 23.14
C ALA A 608 22.82 20.49 23.31
N LEU A 609 22.62 20.96 24.54
CA LEU A 609 22.35 22.37 24.84
C LEU A 609 23.54 23.27 24.51
N GLU A 610 24.77 22.81 24.69
CA GLU A 610 25.97 23.55 24.29
C GLU A 610 26.04 23.82 22.78
N VAL A 611 25.33 23.06 21.94
CA VAL A 611 25.26 23.33 20.49
C VAL A 611 24.45 24.59 20.20
N PHE A 612 23.34 24.79 20.92
CA PHE A 612 22.50 25.99 20.78
C PHE A 612 23.12 27.20 21.49
N GLY A 613 23.93 26.97 22.53
CA GLY A 613 24.53 28.00 23.37
C GLY A 613 25.65 28.78 22.68
N GLY A 614 25.38 30.07 22.49
CA GLY A 614 26.33 31.17 22.23
C GLY A 614 25.79 32.44 22.87
#